data_AF-A0A4D4LJD2-F1
#
_entry.id   AF-A0A4D4LJD2-F1
#
_cell.length_a   1.000
_cell.length_b   1.000
_cell.length_c   1.000
_cell.angle_alpha   90.00
_cell.angle_beta   90.00
_cell.angle_gamma   90.00
#
_symmetry.space_group_name_H-M   'P 1'
#
loop_
_entity.id
_entity.type
_entity.pdbx_description
1 polymer ?
#
loop_
_entity_poly.entity_id
_entity_poly.type
_entity_poly.pdbx_seq_one_letter_code
_entity_poly.pdbx_strand_id
1 'polypeptide(L)'
;MWIPPGDYRLTSSLNGVQNVTLQGAGSWHSVVHTSRFIDQSSSSGGVHLKDFAVIGEVTERVDSNPDNFVNGSLGPGSSVSGMWLQHLKVGLWLTGNNDNLVVENNRILDTTADGLNLNGNARGVRVRNNFLRNNGDDALAMWSLYSPDTNSSFESNTISQPNLANGIAIYGGTDLAVKNNLISDTNALGSGIAISNQKFLDPFSPLAGTITVSGNTLVRAGAMNPNWQHPMGALRVDSYDSAIEANVSITGTTITDSPYSAFEFVSGGGHGYATKNVTVDGATVRNTGTVVVQAESQGAAKFSNVQATGVGAAGIYNCPYPAGSGTFTLTDGGGNAGWSSTWGDCSAWPQPGQGNPDPDPTRNLAKGRPATATGSQDVYTPGKAVDGDASTYWESTNNAFPQAWTVDLGSSQAVRRLVLKLPPATAWQARTQTLSVQGSTDGSAYSTVVASQGYRFDPATGNTATVTLPSGTNLRYLKLNVTANTGWPAAQFSEVEAYLS
;
A
#
# COMPACT_ATOMS: atom_id res chain seq x y z
N MET A 1 -16.32 36.48 -20.15
CA MET A 1 -17.75 36.21 -19.91
C MET A 1 -17.95 35.94 -18.42
N TRP A 2 -18.95 36.58 -17.83
CA TRP A 2 -19.35 36.36 -16.44
C TRP A 2 -20.62 35.51 -16.39
N ILE A 3 -20.66 34.53 -15.49
CA ILE A 3 -21.82 33.68 -15.20
C ILE A 3 -22.28 34.06 -13.78
N PRO A 4 -23.36 34.84 -13.63
CA PRO A 4 -23.87 35.18 -12.30
C PRO A 4 -24.28 33.94 -11.48
N PRO A 5 -24.58 34.10 -10.19
CA PRO A 5 -25.26 33.04 -9.43
C PRO A 5 -26.58 32.64 -10.09
N GLY A 6 -26.82 31.34 -10.20
CA GLY A 6 -28.02 30.76 -10.80
C GLY A 6 -27.76 29.44 -11.52
N ASP A 7 -28.83 28.87 -12.04
CA ASP A 7 -28.85 27.62 -12.78
C ASP A 7 -29.05 27.87 -14.28
N TYR A 8 -28.12 27.35 -15.09
CA TYR A 8 -28.05 27.60 -16.52
C TYR A 8 -28.08 26.28 -17.27
N ARG A 9 -29.19 25.98 -17.94
CA ARG A 9 -29.25 24.82 -18.83
C ARG A 9 -28.55 25.14 -20.15
N LEU A 10 -27.54 24.33 -20.51
CA LEU A 10 -26.88 24.41 -21.80
C LEU A 10 -27.28 23.21 -22.66
N THR A 11 -28.03 23.46 -23.74
CA THR A 11 -28.65 22.42 -24.59
C THR A 11 -27.78 21.96 -25.76
N SER A 12 -26.65 22.63 -26.01
CA SER A 12 -25.71 22.31 -27.08
C SER A 12 -24.30 22.61 -26.62
N SER A 13 -23.33 21.79 -27.02
CA SER A 13 -21.93 22.02 -26.67
C SER A 13 -21.40 23.33 -27.26
N LEU A 14 -20.51 23.97 -26.51
CA LEU A 14 -19.77 25.13 -26.96
C LEU A 14 -18.63 24.67 -27.89
N ASN A 15 -18.45 25.44 -28.96
CA ASN A 15 -17.42 25.28 -29.96
C ASN A 15 -16.75 26.63 -30.21
N GLY A 16 -15.49 26.61 -30.69
CA GLY A 16 -14.73 27.83 -30.97
C GLY A 16 -14.39 28.63 -29.71
N VAL A 17 -14.31 27.97 -28.55
CA VAL A 17 -13.94 28.58 -27.28
C VAL A 17 -12.45 28.85 -27.28
N GLN A 18 -12.07 30.13 -27.32
CA GLN A 18 -10.69 30.59 -27.39
C GLN A 18 -10.58 32.05 -26.92
N ASN A 19 -9.41 32.46 -26.43
CA ASN A 19 -9.09 33.83 -25.99
C ASN A 19 -10.14 34.41 -25.04
N VAL A 20 -10.62 33.60 -24.10
CA VAL A 20 -11.76 33.96 -23.27
C VAL A 20 -11.63 33.38 -21.87
N THR A 21 -12.02 34.19 -20.88
CA THR A 21 -12.31 33.71 -19.54
C THR A 21 -13.82 33.51 -19.37
N LEU A 22 -14.26 32.32 -18.98
CA LEU A 22 -15.59 32.05 -18.47
C LEU A 22 -15.48 31.95 -16.95
N GLN A 23 -16.07 32.92 -16.24
CA GLN A 23 -15.96 33.01 -14.79
C GLN A 23 -17.32 33.01 -14.13
N GLY A 24 -17.51 32.16 -13.12
CA GLY A 24 -18.68 32.18 -12.24
C GLY A 24 -18.44 32.86 -10.89
N ALA A 25 -19.48 32.87 -10.06
CA ALA A 25 -19.46 33.43 -8.71
C ALA A 25 -18.94 32.46 -7.63
N GLY A 26 -18.42 31.31 -8.02
CA GLY A 26 -18.10 30.16 -7.17
C GLY A 26 -18.93 28.95 -7.57
N SER A 27 -18.35 27.75 -7.48
CA SER A 27 -18.99 26.52 -7.97
C SER A 27 -20.30 26.15 -7.27
N TRP A 28 -20.55 26.69 -6.07
CA TRP A 28 -21.81 26.52 -5.34
C TRP A 28 -22.90 27.51 -5.75
N HIS A 29 -22.55 28.54 -6.53
CA HIS A 29 -23.41 29.66 -6.86
C HIS A 29 -23.80 29.66 -8.34
N SER A 30 -22.83 29.46 -9.23
CA SER A 30 -23.04 29.43 -10.68
C SER A 30 -23.00 27.99 -11.16
N VAL A 31 -24.15 27.45 -11.57
CA VAL A 31 -24.30 26.03 -11.92
C VAL A 31 -24.79 25.91 -13.36
N VAL A 32 -23.99 25.27 -14.21
CA VAL A 32 -24.35 24.94 -15.58
C VAL A 32 -24.80 23.49 -15.65
N HIS A 33 -26.01 23.25 -16.14
CA HIS A 33 -26.59 21.92 -16.32
C HIS A 33 -26.41 21.47 -17.76
N THR A 34 -25.49 20.53 -17.98
CA THR A 34 -25.23 19.93 -19.28
C THR A 34 -24.34 18.69 -19.17
N SER A 35 -24.60 17.70 -20.03
CA SER A 35 -23.73 16.54 -20.20
C SER A 35 -22.67 16.73 -21.28
N ARG A 36 -22.65 17.87 -21.99
CA ARG A 36 -21.70 18.19 -23.07
C ARG A 36 -21.39 19.68 -23.08
N PHE A 37 -20.37 20.10 -22.34
CA PHE A 37 -20.10 21.53 -22.17
C PHE A 37 -19.22 22.10 -23.30
N ILE A 38 -17.96 21.68 -23.43
CA ILE A 38 -17.07 22.05 -24.54
C ILE A 38 -16.74 20.79 -25.34
N ASP A 39 -16.94 20.84 -26.65
CA ASP A 39 -16.56 19.77 -27.57
C ASP A 39 -15.96 20.38 -28.83
N GLN A 40 -14.63 20.39 -28.93
CA GLN A 40 -13.91 21.02 -30.05
C GLN A 40 -12.52 20.39 -30.24
N SER A 41 -12.12 20.17 -31.49
CA SER A 41 -10.83 19.53 -31.83
C SER A 41 -9.62 20.48 -31.78
N SER A 42 -9.86 21.79 -31.76
CA SER A 42 -8.79 22.81 -31.75
C SER A 42 -9.24 24.12 -31.11
N SER A 43 -8.27 24.88 -30.62
CA SER A 43 -8.44 26.23 -30.06
C SER A 43 -7.12 26.99 -30.22
N SER A 44 -7.21 28.31 -30.41
CA SER A 44 -6.01 29.19 -30.35
C SER A 44 -5.46 29.36 -28.93
N GLY A 45 -6.14 28.84 -27.90
CA GLY A 45 -5.67 28.89 -26.51
C GLY A 45 -6.23 30.07 -25.72
N GLY A 46 -5.60 30.36 -24.58
CA GLY A 46 -6.02 31.44 -23.68
C GLY A 46 -7.44 31.27 -23.15
N VAL A 47 -7.87 30.02 -22.95
CA VAL A 47 -9.18 29.70 -22.37
C VAL A 47 -9.03 29.55 -20.86
N HIS A 48 -9.81 30.30 -20.09
CA HIS A 48 -9.79 30.22 -18.63
C HIS A 48 -11.19 29.93 -18.11
N LEU A 49 -11.44 28.69 -17.70
CA LEU A 49 -12.71 28.26 -17.09
C LEU A 49 -12.53 28.32 -15.58
N LYS A 50 -13.31 29.15 -14.89
CA LYS A 50 -13.12 29.30 -13.44
C LYS A 50 -14.37 29.61 -12.62
N ASP A 51 -14.41 29.03 -11.42
CA ASP A 51 -15.36 29.38 -10.35
C ASP A 51 -16.84 29.12 -10.69
N PHE A 52 -17.16 28.03 -11.39
CA PHE A 52 -18.55 27.57 -11.60
C PHE A 52 -18.64 26.03 -11.57
N ALA A 53 -19.84 25.49 -11.44
CA ALA A 53 -20.10 24.06 -11.56
C ALA A 53 -20.61 23.70 -12.96
N VAL A 54 -20.25 22.50 -13.41
CA VAL A 54 -20.91 21.81 -14.51
C VAL A 54 -21.42 20.47 -14.00
N ILE A 55 -22.73 20.31 -14.00
CA ILE A 55 -23.41 19.09 -13.54
C ILE A 55 -24.19 18.51 -14.71
N GLY A 56 -23.86 17.27 -15.08
CA GLY A 56 -24.57 16.55 -16.12
C GLY A 56 -25.68 15.67 -15.58
N GLU A 57 -26.26 14.89 -16.48
CA GLU A 57 -27.28 13.87 -16.19
C GLU A 57 -26.83 12.49 -16.72
N VAL A 58 -25.51 12.26 -16.82
CA VAL A 58 -24.96 11.02 -17.35
C VAL A 58 -25.10 9.92 -16.30
N THR A 59 -25.82 8.85 -16.65
CA THR A 59 -26.11 7.71 -15.76
C THR A 59 -25.47 6.40 -16.21
N GLU A 60 -24.82 6.40 -17.37
CA GLU A 60 -24.16 5.25 -17.97
C GLU A 60 -22.83 5.64 -18.63
N ARG A 61 -21.98 4.64 -18.88
CA ARG A 61 -20.75 4.81 -19.66
C ARG A 61 -21.01 4.37 -21.10
N VAL A 62 -21.06 5.33 -22.01
CA VAL A 62 -21.13 5.10 -23.45
C VAL A 62 -19.87 5.64 -24.10
N ASP A 63 -18.91 4.75 -24.37
CA ASP A 63 -17.56 5.16 -24.79
C ASP A 63 -17.55 6.00 -26.08
N SER A 64 -18.45 5.69 -27.03
CA SER A 64 -18.58 6.41 -28.30
C SER A 64 -19.18 7.81 -28.20
N ASN A 65 -19.75 8.20 -27.05
CA ASN A 65 -20.36 9.51 -26.85
C ASN A 65 -19.41 10.49 -26.15
N PRO A 66 -19.31 11.75 -26.59
CA PRO A 66 -18.52 12.78 -25.91
C PRO A 66 -19.31 13.44 -24.77
N ASP A 67 -19.88 12.64 -23.86
CA ASP A 67 -20.69 13.10 -22.72
C ASP A 67 -19.82 13.67 -21.60
N ASN A 68 -18.97 14.65 -21.93
CA ASN A 68 -17.88 15.16 -21.10
C ASN A 68 -18.05 16.64 -20.77
N PHE A 69 -17.34 17.14 -19.74
CA PHE A 69 -17.23 18.59 -19.53
C PHE A 69 -16.32 19.24 -20.58
N VAL A 70 -15.12 18.70 -20.80
CA VAL A 70 -14.27 19.09 -21.92
C VAL A 70 -13.96 17.85 -22.76
N ASN A 71 -14.25 17.94 -24.05
CA ASN A 71 -13.84 16.98 -25.06
C ASN A 71 -12.97 17.68 -26.11
N GLY A 72 -11.70 17.27 -26.23
CA GLY A 72 -10.75 17.79 -27.21
C GLY A 72 -9.77 18.83 -26.66
N SER A 73 -9.70 20.00 -27.28
CA SER A 73 -8.62 20.98 -27.08
C SER A 73 -9.11 22.31 -26.52
N LEU A 74 -8.51 22.75 -25.41
CA LEU A 74 -8.63 24.13 -24.91
C LEU A 74 -7.58 25.05 -25.54
N GLY A 75 -6.56 24.49 -26.19
CA GLY A 75 -5.46 25.24 -26.79
C GLY A 75 -4.40 25.66 -25.77
N PRO A 76 -3.27 26.22 -26.22
CA PRO A 76 -2.13 26.52 -25.38
C PRO A 76 -2.42 27.61 -24.33
N GLY A 77 -1.73 27.56 -23.19
CA GLY A 77 -1.79 28.59 -22.15
C GLY A 77 -3.16 28.76 -21.49
N SER A 78 -3.99 27.72 -21.54
CA SER A 78 -5.33 27.68 -20.95
C SER A 78 -5.30 27.24 -19.49
N SER A 79 -6.40 27.46 -18.76
CA SER A 79 -6.57 26.97 -17.39
C SER A 79 -8.00 26.55 -17.06
N VAL A 80 -8.13 25.59 -16.16
CA VAL A 80 -9.40 25.15 -15.56
C VAL A 80 -9.25 25.13 -14.05
N SER A 81 -9.96 26.01 -13.34
CA SER A 81 -9.74 26.18 -11.90
C SER A 81 -10.97 26.47 -11.06
N GLY A 82 -11.03 25.92 -9.84
CA GLY A 82 -12.14 26.19 -8.91
C GLY A 82 -13.48 25.61 -9.37
N MET A 83 -13.44 24.58 -10.22
CA MET A 83 -14.62 23.96 -10.81
C MET A 83 -15.21 22.86 -9.92
N TRP A 84 -16.51 22.62 -10.04
CA TRP A 84 -17.18 21.40 -9.58
C TRP A 84 -17.77 20.67 -10.78
N LEU A 85 -17.27 19.48 -11.07
CA LEU A 85 -17.67 18.66 -12.22
C LEU A 85 -18.31 17.36 -11.72
N GLN A 86 -19.53 17.06 -12.15
CA GLN A 86 -20.28 15.91 -11.63
C GLN A 86 -21.27 15.32 -12.65
N HIS A 87 -21.53 14.01 -12.58
CA HIS A 87 -22.49 13.29 -13.43
C HIS A 87 -22.21 13.45 -14.93
N LEU A 88 -20.95 13.26 -15.29
CA LEU A 88 -20.43 13.27 -16.65
C LEU A 88 -19.85 11.89 -16.97
N LYS A 89 -19.58 11.59 -18.24
CA LYS A 89 -18.77 10.42 -18.59
C LYS A 89 -17.32 10.63 -18.19
N VAL A 90 -16.70 11.68 -18.72
CA VAL A 90 -15.34 12.12 -18.35
C VAL A 90 -15.38 13.59 -17.96
N GLY A 91 -14.62 13.99 -16.94
CA GLY A 91 -14.45 15.40 -16.63
C GLY A 91 -13.74 16.11 -17.79
N LEU A 92 -12.49 15.73 -18.07
CA LEU A 92 -11.71 16.29 -19.16
C LEU A 92 -11.07 15.20 -20.00
N TRP A 93 -11.60 14.97 -21.21
CA TRP A 93 -10.98 14.11 -22.22
C TRP A 93 -10.20 14.98 -23.20
N LEU A 94 -8.90 15.11 -22.96
CA LEU A 94 -8.06 16.10 -23.63
C LEU A 94 -7.28 15.46 -24.78
N THR A 95 -7.43 16.02 -25.98
CA THR A 95 -6.69 15.64 -27.19
C THR A 95 -6.22 16.89 -27.92
N GLY A 96 -5.28 16.74 -28.87
CA GLY A 96 -4.79 17.85 -29.67
C GLY A 96 -3.85 18.77 -28.89
N ASN A 97 -3.86 20.08 -29.17
CA ASN A 97 -2.96 21.03 -28.50
C ASN A 97 -3.57 21.50 -27.17
N ASN A 98 -2.92 21.17 -26.06
CA ASN A 98 -3.24 21.68 -24.73
C ASN A 98 -1.96 22.16 -24.01
N ASP A 99 -0.99 22.68 -24.78
CA ASP A 99 0.33 23.01 -24.26
C ASP A 99 0.26 23.96 -23.06
N ASN A 100 0.94 23.58 -21.96
CA ASN A 100 1.00 24.32 -20.71
C ASN A 100 -0.38 24.56 -20.05
N LEU A 101 -1.38 23.73 -20.35
CA LEU A 101 -2.66 23.74 -19.63
C LEU A 101 -2.44 23.49 -18.13
N VAL A 102 -3.10 24.30 -17.30
CA VAL A 102 -3.15 24.09 -15.85
C VAL A 102 -4.58 23.72 -15.44
N VAL A 103 -4.75 22.55 -14.84
CA VAL A 103 -6.02 22.09 -14.26
C VAL A 103 -5.85 22.01 -12.75
N GLU A 104 -6.39 22.98 -12.01
CA GLU A 104 -6.12 23.09 -10.58
C GLU A 104 -7.30 23.44 -9.67
N ASN A 105 -7.28 22.96 -8.44
CA ASN A 105 -8.29 23.31 -7.42
C ASN A 105 -9.72 22.92 -7.80
N ASN A 106 -9.90 21.87 -8.61
CA ASN A 106 -11.20 21.39 -9.04
C ASN A 106 -11.70 20.22 -8.18
N ARG A 107 -13.01 19.98 -8.22
CA ARG A 107 -13.67 18.77 -7.71
C ARG A 107 -14.23 18.00 -8.92
N ILE A 108 -13.87 16.73 -9.07
CA ILE A 108 -14.36 15.86 -10.15
C ILE A 108 -14.98 14.62 -9.50
N LEU A 109 -16.30 14.54 -9.52
CA LEU A 109 -17.07 13.57 -8.73
C LEU A 109 -18.00 12.77 -9.63
N ASP A 110 -18.22 11.50 -9.29
CA ASP A 110 -19.32 10.70 -9.85
C ASP A 110 -19.33 10.71 -11.38
N THR A 111 -18.18 10.44 -11.99
CA THR A 111 -18.04 10.30 -13.44
C THR A 111 -18.14 8.84 -13.83
N THR A 112 -18.78 8.51 -14.96
CA THR A 112 -18.98 7.09 -15.35
C THR A 112 -17.76 6.45 -16.01
N ALA A 113 -16.74 7.25 -16.34
CA ALA A 113 -15.39 6.83 -16.73
C ALA A 113 -14.35 7.72 -16.02
N ASP A 114 -13.23 8.03 -16.67
CA ASP A 114 -12.11 8.79 -16.11
C ASP A 114 -12.52 10.16 -15.52
N GLY A 115 -11.75 10.64 -14.55
CA GLY A 115 -11.86 12.02 -14.11
C GLY A 115 -11.24 12.98 -15.13
N LEU A 116 -10.00 12.72 -15.52
CA LEU A 116 -9.28 13.44 -16.57
C LEU A 116 -8.32 12.50 -17.30
N ASN A 117 -8.30 12.58 -18.62
CA ASN A 117 -7.38 11.84 -19.47
C ASN A 117 -6.63 12.80 -20.41
N LEU A 118 -5.29 12.80 -20.35
CA LEU A 118 -4.42 13.37 -21.37
C LEU A 118 -4.22 12.32 -22.45
N ASN A 119 -5.07 12.33 -23.47
CA ASN A 119 -5.05 11.33 -24.54
C ASN A 119 -4.21 11.84 -25.71
N GLY A 120 -2.90 11.90 -25.48
CA GLY A 120 -1.88 12.17 -26.48
C GLY A 120 -1.62 13.66 -26.75
N ASN A 121 -0.38 13.94 -27.16
CA ASN A 121 0.14 15.26 -27.52
C ASN A 121 0.05 16.33 -26.41
N ALA A 122 -0.14 15.96 -25.13
CA ALA A 122 -0.08 16.93 -24.04
C ALA A 122 1.38 17.35 -23.77
N ARG A 123 1.66 18.66 -23.73
CA ARG A 123 3.02 19.17 -23.47
C ARG A 123 3.02 20.14 -22.30
N GLY A 124 3.77 19.85 -21.25
CA GLY A 124 3.87 20.76 -20.10
C GLY A 124 2.57 20.90 -19.30
N VAL A 125 1.63 19.98 -19.44
CA VAL A 125 0.33 20.05 -18.73
C VAL A 125 0.52 19.78 -17.25
N ARG A 126 -0.12 20.57 -16.39
CA ARG A 126 -0.07 20.39 -14.93
C ARG A 126 -1.47 20.21 -14.37
N VAL A 127 -1.74 19.03 -13.83
CA VAL A 127 -2.99 18.73 -13.12
C VAL A 127 -2.69 18.64 -11.64
N ARG A 128 -3.13 19.62 -10.85
CA ARG A 128 -2.72 19.73 -9.46
C ARG A 128 -3.77 20.20 -8.47
N ASN A 129 -3.65 19.81 -7.21
CA ASN A 129 -4.57 20.25 -6.14
C ASN A 129 -6.05 19.97 -6.44
N ASN A 130 -6.34 18.93 -7.22
CA ASN A 130 -7.72 18.51 -7.51
C ASN A 130 -8.16 17.43 -6.52
N PHE A 131 -9.47 17.37 -6.28
CA PHE A 131 -10.09 16.30 -5.53
C PHE A 131 -10.97 15.46 -6.46
N LEU A 132 -10.72 14.16 -6.52
CA LEU A 132 -11.44 13.21 -7.36
C LEU A 132 -12.03 12.10 -6.49
N ARG A 133 -13.30 11.77 -6.72
CA ARG A 133 -13.96 10.67 -6.04
C ARG A 133 -15.00 9.99 -6.92
N ASN A 134 -15.12 8.67 -6.80
CA ASN A 134 -16.17 7.90 -7.46
C ASN A 134 -16.12 8.04 -8.99
N ASN A 135 -14.92 7.94 -9.54
CA ASN A 135 -14.72 7.88 -10.99
C ASN A 135 -14.90 6.43 -11.47
N GLY A 136 -15.50 6.24 -12.65
CA GLY A 136 -15.86 4.93 -13.18
C GLY A 136 -14.74 4.19 -13.91
N ASP A 137 -13.54 4.76 -13.95
CA ASP A 137 -12.29 4.22 -14.50
C ASP A 137 -11.10 4.97 -13.85
N ASP A 138 -9.96 5.04 -14.52
CA ASP A 138 -8.78 5.81 -14.10
C ASP A 138 -9.15 7.23 -13.66
N ALA A 139 -8.92 7.57 -12.39
CA ALA A 139 -9.29 8.91 -11.92
C ALA A 139 -8.47 10.00 -12.65
N LEU A 140 -7.17 9.78 -12.82
CA LEU A 140 -6.31 10.57 -13.70
C LEU A 140 -5.48 9.65 -14.60
N ALA A 141 -5.51 9.91 -15.91
CA ALA A 141 -4.75 9.14 -16.89
C ALA A 141 -3.93 10.03 -17.82
N MET A 142 -2.74 9.56 -18.20
CA MET A 142 -2.04 9.98 -19.41
C MET A 142 -1.98 8.77 -20.34
N TRP A 143 -2.51 8.91 -21.54
CA TRP A 143 -2.49 7.88 -22.56
C TRP A 143 -1.87 8.44 -23.83
N SER A 144 -0.61 8.09 -24.07
CA SER A 144 0.20 8.60 -25.17
C SER A 144 -0.12 7.96 -26.52
N LEU A 145 -1.39 7.99 -26.90
CA LEU A 145 -1.92 7.62 -28.21
C LEU A 145 -1.69 8.75 -29.21
N TYR A 146 -1.40 8.42 -30.46
CA TYR A 146 -1.08 9.33 -31.57
C TYR A 146 0.26 10.08 -31.45
N SER A 147 0.58 10.63 -30.27
CA SER A 147 1.79 11.38 -29.99
C SER A 147 2.11 11.33 -28.49
N PRO A 148 3.38 11.32 -28.07
CA PRO A 148 3.71 11.21 -26.66
C PRO A 148 3.24 12.44 -25.88
N ASP A 149 2.61 12.20 -24.74
CA ASP A 149 2.54 13.19 -23.67
C ASP A 149 3.96 13.44 -23.17
N THR A 150 4.32 14.71 -22.98
CA THR A 150 5.71 15.10 -22.71
C THR A 150 5.77 16.19 -21.64
N ASN A 151 6.68 16.05 -20.67
CA ASN A 151 6.91 17.05 -19.62
C ASN A 151 5.64 17.43 -18.82
N SER A 152 4.66 16.52 -18.74
CA SER A 152 3.39 16.75 -18.05
C SER A 152 3.40 16.09 -16.65
N SER A 153 2.57 16.60 -15.75
CA SER A 153 2.61 16.19 -14.34
C SER A 153 1.25 16.15 -13.65
N PHE A 154 1.05 15.13 -12.80
CA PHE A 154 -0.03 15.04 -11.83
C PHE A 154 0.51 15.26 -10.42
N GLU A 155 0.10 16.36 -9.77
CA GLU A 155 0.75 16.85 -8.55
C GLU A 155 -0.25 17.18 -7.43
N SER A 156 -0.05 16.66 -6.21
CA SER A 156 -0.83 17.06 -5.03
C SER A 156 -2.35 16.88 -5.18
N ASN A 157 -2.79 15.90 -5.97
CA ASN A 157 -4.20 15.55 -6.09
C ASN A 157 -4.61 14.58 -4.97
N THR A 158 -5.88 14.61 -4.59
CA THR A 158 -6.49 13.63 -3.69
C THR A 158 -7.51 12.81 -4.46
N ILE A 159 -7.36 11.49 -4.46
CA ILE A 159 -8.17 10.55 -5.23
C ILE A 159 -8.72 9.50 -4.27
N SER A 160 -10.01 9.21 -4.36
CA SER A 160 -10.65 8.17 -3.53
C SER A 160 -11.69 7.40 -4.32
N GLN A 161 -11.68 6.07 -4.20
CA GLN A 161 -12.73 5.21 -4.78
C GLN A 161 -12.91 5.35 -6.30
N PRO A 162 -11.87 5.20 -7.15
CA PRO A 162 -12.12 4.79 -8.53
C PRO A 162 -12.81 3.41 -8.50
N ASN A 163 -13.94 3.28 -9.20
CA ASN A 163 -14.80 2.09 -9.16
C ASN A 163 -14.11 0.85 -9.74
N LEU A 164 -13.25 1.07 -10.74
CA LEU A 164 -12.38 0.09 -11.37
C LEU A 164 -11.11 0.80 -11.88
N ALA A 165 -10.13 0.02 -12.32
CA ALA A 165 -8.84 0.52 -12.81
C ALA A 165 -8.06 1.29 -11.72
N ASN A 166 -7.41 2.40 -12.06
CA ASN A 166 -6.35 2.98 -11.25
C ASN A 166 -6.75 4.31 -10.58
N GLY A 167 -6.03 4.67 -9.52
CA GLY A 167 -6.04 6.06 -9.07
C GLY A 167 -5.37 6.97 -10.10
N ILE A 168 -4.11 6.66 -10.42
CA ILE A 168 -3.36 7.33 -11.48
C ILE A 168 -2.79 6.29 -12.45
N ALA A 169 -2.96 6.50 -13.74
CA ALA A 169 -2.34 5.69 -14.78
C ALA A 169 -1.49 6.52 -15.75
N ILE A 170 -0.28 6.05 -16.01
CA ILE A 170 0.62 6.58 -17.04
C ILE A 170 0.83 5.48 -18.07
N TYR A 171 0.18 5.60 -19.21
CA TYR A 171 0.34 4.70 -20.36
C TYR A 171 1.22 5.36 -21.41
N GLY A 172 2.50 5.03 -21.39
CA GLY A 172 3.48 5.61 -22.30
C GLY A 172 3.88 7.06 -21.98
N GLY A 173 4.52 7.71 -22.95
CA GLY A 173 4.93 9.12 -22.86
C GLY A 173 6.35 9.37 -22.34
N THR A 174 6.76 10.63 -22.31
CA THR A 174 8.16 11.03 -22.10
C THR A 174 8.31 12.07 -20.99
N ASP A 175 9.25 11.86 -20.07
CA ASP A 175 9.58 12.85 -19.02
C ASP A 175 8.37 13.29 -18.18
N LEU A 176 7.62 12.31 -17.68
CA LEU A 176 6.36 12.52 -16.95
C LEU A 176 6.55 12.46 -15.43
N ALA A 177 5.65 13.11 -14.70
CA ALA A 177 5.72 13.18 -13.24
C ALA A 177 4.39 12.88 -12.52
N VAL A 178 4.46 12.07 -11.46
CA VAL A 178 3.37 11.79 -10.52
C VAL A 178 3.87 12.10 -9.12
N LYS A 179 3.47 13.25 -8.56
CA LYS A 179 4.08 13.81 -7.34
C LYS A 179 3.08 14.13 -6.22
N ASN A 180 3.40 13.76 -4.99
CA ASN A 180 2.69 14.19 -3.78
C ASN A 180 1.17 13.91 -3.78
N ASN A 181 0.70 12.91 -4.53
CA ASN A 181 -0.71 12.58 -4.59
C ASN A 181 -1.11 11.69 -3.40
N LEU A 182 -2.33 11.88 -2.88
CA LEU A 182 -2.97 10.95 -1.95
C LEU A 182 -4.00 10.14 -2.73
N ILE A 183 -3.87 8.81 -2.72
CA ILE A 183 -4.75 7.90 -3.44
C ILE A 183 -5.25 6.86 -2.46
N SER A 184 -6.57 6.65 -2.39
CA SER A 184 -7.16 5.72 -1.44
C SER A 184 -8.26 4.88 -2.02
N ASP A 185 -8.36 3.65 -1.52
CA ASP A 185 -9.50 2.75 -1.75
C ASP A 185 -9.75 2.47 -3.24
N THR A 186 -8.74 1.93 -3.93
CA THR A 186 -8.92 1.49 -5.33
C THR A 186 -9.56 0.10 -5.38
N ASN A 187 -10.12 -0.25 -6.53
CA ASN A 187 -10.86 -1.50 -6.74
C ASN A 187 -10.21 -2.35 -7.84
N ALA A 188 -10.92 -3.40 -8.27
CA ALA A 188 -10.46 -4.36 -9.27
C ALA A 188 -10.02 -3.69 -10.58
N LEU A 189 -9.21 -4.42 -11.36
CA LEU A 189 -8.65 -4.00 -12.66
C LEU A 189 -7.55 -2.92 -12.59
N GLY A 190 -7.14 -2.45 -11.41
CA GLY A 190 -5.96 -1.60 -11.33
C GLY A 190 -5.31 -1.48 -9.95
N SER A 191 -4.51 -0.41 -9.84
CA SER A 191 -3.59 -0.10 -8.76
C SER A 191 -3.85 1.31 -8.22
N GLY A 192 -3.20 1.69 -7.12
CA GLY A 192 -3.11 3.10 -6.74
C GLY A 192 -2.43 3.93 -7.84
N ILE A 193 -1.25 3.50 -8.26
CA ILE A 193 -0.50 4.08 -9.39
C ILE A 193 -0.08 2.97 -10.34
N ALA A 194 -0.30 3.19 -11.64
CA ALA A 194 0.18 2.35 -12.72
C ALA A 194 1.14 3.11 -13.63
N ILE A 195 2.36 2.61 -13.80
CA ILE A 195 3.32 3.08 -14.81
C ILE A 195 3.45 1.97 -15.85
N SER A 196 2.84 2.14 -17.02
CA SER A 196 2.58 1.03 -17.93
C SER A 196 2.92 1.34 -19.39
N ASN A 197 3.34 0.29 -20.08
CA ASN A 197 3.45 0.22 -21.54
C ASN A 197 2.26 -0.52 -22.17
N GLN A 198 1.11 -0.59 -21.49
CA GLN A 198 -0.14 -1.10 -22.07
C GLN A 198 -0.66 -0.08 -23.08
N LYS A 199 -0.73 -0.48 -24.35
CA LYS A 199 -1.00 0.44 -25.46
C LYS A 199 -2.49 0.71 -25.67
N PHE A 200 -3.31 -0.33 -25.48
CA PHE A 200 -4.72 -0.45 -25.89
C PHE A 200 -4.97 -0.30 -27.40
N LEU A 201 -4.47 0.76 -28.03
CA LEU A 201 -4.59 1.06 -29.46
C LEU A 201 -3.27 1.56 -30.04
N ASP A 202 -3.15 1.53 -31.37
CA ASP A 202 -2.04 2.10 -32.14
C ASP A 202 -2.48 3.35 -32.93
N PRO A 203 -1.57 4.30 -33.22
CA PRO A 203 -0.16 4.30 -32.83
C PRO A 203 0.04 4.77 -31.39
N PHE A 204 0.86 4.05 -30.63
CA PHE A 204 1.17 4.32 -29.22
C PHE A 204 2.65 4.70 -29.04
N SER A 205 2.93 5.61 -28.12
CA SER A 205 4.30 6.00 -27.75
C SER A 205 4.65 5.44 -26.37
N PRO A 206 5.47 4.37 -26.30
CA PRO A 206 5.89 3.77 -25.02
C PRO A 206 6.62 4.75 -24.11
N LEU A 207 6.76 4.37 -22.85
CA LEU A 207 7.49 5.13 -21.83
C LEU A 207 8.92 5.40 -22.30
N ALA A 208 9.31 6.66 -22.27
CA ALA A 208 10.65 7.12 -22.61
C ALA A 208 11.13 8.21 -21.63
N GLY A 209 12.43 8.53 -21.69
CA GLY A 209 13.03 9.54 -20.81
C GLY A 209 13.00 9.10 -19.35
N THR A 210 12.56 9.99 -18.45
CA THR A 210 12.44 9.72 -17.01
C THR A 210 11.02 9.87 -16.51
N ILE A 211 10.47 8.80 -15.94
CA ILE A 211 9.18 8.81 -15.26
C ILE A 211 9.42 8.98 -13.76
N THR A 212 9.02 10.13 -13.22
CA THR A 212 9.25 10.50 -11.82
C THR A 212 8.00 10.25 -10.99
N VAL A 213 8.06 9.32 -10.04
CA VAL A 213 6.97 9.01 -9.10
C VAL A 213 7.45 9.35 -7.69
N SER A 214 7.07 10.50 -7.13
CA SER A 214 7.69 11.02 -5.90
C SER A 214 6.70 11.47 -4.84
N GLY A 215 6.91 11.10 -3.57
CA GLY A 215 6.16 11.63 -2.42
C GLY A 215 4.68 11.21 -2.35
N ASN A 216 4.27 10.21 -3.14
CA ASN A 216 2.87 9.78 -3.18
C ASN A 216 2.51 8.94 -1.94
N THR A 217 1.25 9.06 -1.49
CA THR A 217 0.68 8.24 -0.41
C THR A 217 -0.45 7.38 -0.95
N LEU A 218 -0.33 6.07 -0.81
CA LEU A 218 -1.29 5.06 -1.28
C LEU A 218 -1.88 4.34 -0.08
N VAL A 219 -3.19 4.41 0.11
CA VAL A 219 -3.88 3.85 1.28
C VAL A 219 -4.95 2.86 0.81
N ARG A 220 -4.87 1.59 1.23
CA ARG A 220 -5.82 0.55 0.79
C ARG A 220 -5.95 0.50 -0.73
N ALA A 221 -4.81 0.53 -1.42
CA ALA A 221 -4.74 0.54 -2.88
C ALA A 221 -4.18 -0.80 -3.40
N GLY A 222 -4.62 -1.22 -4.59
CA GLY A 222 -4.46 -2.57 -5.13
C GLY A 222 -5.69 -3.45 -4.90
N ALA A 223 -5.89 -4.46 -5.74
CA ALA A 223 -7.05 -5.34 -5.70
C ALA A 223 -6.84 -6.62 -6.51
N MET A 224 -7.68 -7.62 -6.27
CA MET A 224 -7.72 -8.82 -7.11
C MET A 224 -8.20 -8.47 -8.52
N ASN A 225 -7.45 -8.87 -9.55
CA ASN A 225 -7.94 -8.86 -10.91
C ASN A 225 -8.81 -10.12 -11.15
N PRO A 226 -10.13 -10.00 -11.38
CA PRO A 226 -11.01 -11.16 -11.55
C PRO A 226 -10.72 -11.93 -12.85
N ASN A 227 -10.12 -11.29 -13.86
CA ASN A 227 -9.83 -11.93 -15.15
C ASN A 227 -8.65 -12.90 -15.03
N TRP A 228 -7.65 -12.52 -14.24
CA TRP A 228 -6.37 -13.22 -14.13
C TRP A 228 -6.26 -14.04 -12.84
N GLN A 229 -7.21 -13.89 -11.92
CA GLN A 229 -7.10 -14.41 -10.54
C GLN A 229 -5.76 -14.02 -9.89
N HIS A 230 -5.33 -12.80 -10.22
CA HIS A 230 -4.02 -12.25 -9.96
C HIS A 230 -4.18 -10.90 -9.24
N PRO A 231 -3.55 -10.68 -8.08
CA PRO A 231 -3.66 -9.40 -7.40
C PRO A 231 -2.77 -8.34 -8.03
N MET A 232 -3.34 -7.15 -8.26
CA MET A 232 -2.56 -5.95 -8.57
C MET A 232 -2.16 -5.22 -7.28
N GLY A 233 -0.92 -4.79 -7.22
CA GLY A 233 -0.33 -4.08 -6.09
C GLY A 233 -0.74 -2.62 -6.00
N ALA A 234 -0.33 -1.95 -4.92
CA ALA A 234 -0.61 -0.54 -4.71
C ALA A 234 0.07 0.35 -5.77
N LEU A 235 1.31 0.03 -6.15
CA LEU A 235 2.05 0.68 -7.24
C LEU A 235 2.62 -0.38 -8.16
N ARG A 236 2.22 -0.36 -9.45
CA ARG A 236 2.76 -1.28 -10.45
C ARG A 236 3.59 -0.57 -11.52
N VAL A 237 4.66 -1.24 -11.95
CA VAL A 237 5.35 -0.95 -13.22
C VAL A 237 5.10 -2.14 -14.15
N ASP A 238 4.51 -1.86 -15.31
CA ASP A 238 3.90 -2.88 -16.17
C ASP A 238 4.44 -2.81 -17.60
N SER A 239 5.33 -3.74 -17.95
CA SER A 239 5.85 -3.93 -19.30
C SER A 239 4.85 -4.73 -20.16
N TYR A 240 3.65 -4.18 -20.37
CA TYR A 240 2.52 -4.91 -20.95
C TYR A 240 2.75 -5.25 -22.43
N ASP A 241 2.80 -4.26 -23.33
CA ASP A 241 2.99 -4.47 -24.77
C ASP A 241 4.43 -4.25 -25.25
N SER A 242 5.31 -3.73 -24.38
CA SER A 242 6.73 -3.53 -24.68
C SER A 242 7.56 -3.43 -23.40
N ALA A 243 8.87 -3.66 -23.52
CA ALA A 243 9.82 -3.51 -22.41
C ALA A 243 9.86 -2.06 -21.89
N ILE A 244 10.12 -1.90 -20.60
CA ILE A 244 10.37 -0.59 -20.00
C ILE A 244 11.80 -0.17 -20.33
N GLU A 245 11.94 0.80 -21.22
CA GLU A 245 13.24 1.39 -21.58
C GLU A 245 13.47 2.74 -20.88
N ALA A 246 12.42 3.41 -20.42
CA ALA A 246 12.50 4.63 -19.61
C ALA A 246 13.16 4.38 -18.24
N ASN A 247 13.74 5.43 -17.67
CA ASN A 247 14.12 5.43 -16.26
C ASN A 247 12.87 5.67 -15.39
N VAL A 248 12.51 4.71 -14.54
CA VAL A 248 11.40 4.86 -13.60
C VAL A 248 11.96 5.08 -12.20
N SER A 249 11.79 6.30 -11.67
CA SER A 249 12.29 6.70 -10.36
C SER A 249 11.13 6.86 -9.38
N ILE A 250 11.02 5.93 -8.42
CA ILE A 250 10.00 5.91 -7.38
C ILE A 250 10.67 6.34 -6.06
N THR A 251 10.26 7.48 -5.49
CA THR A 251 10.93 8.06 -4.32
C THR A 251 9.95 8.55 -3.27
N GLY A 252 10.27 8.43 -1.98
CA GLY A 252 9.47 9.04 -0.92
C GLY A 252 8.03 8.50 -0.79
N THR A 253 7.74 7.31 -1.32
CA THR A 253 6.37 6.77 -1.40
C THR A 253 5.94 6.15 -0.07
N THR A 254 4.76 6.50 0.42
CA THR A 254 4.12 5.84 1.56
C THR A 254 3.01 4.91 1.07
N ILE A 255 3.05 3.64 1.47
CA ILE A 255 2.02 2.64 1.18
C ILE A 255 1.50 2.11 2.51
N THR A 256 0.20 2.21 2.75
CA THR A 256 -0.43 1.82 4.02
C THR A 256 -1.66 0.96 3.76
N ASP A 257 -1.75 -0.16 4.46
CA ASP A 257 -2.88 -1.09 4.45
C ASP A 257 -3.24 -1.59 3.03
N SER A 258 -2.24 -1.81 2.16
CA SER A 258 -2.49 -2.45 0.86
C SER A 258 -3.12 -3.83 1.08
N PRO A 259 -4.27 -4.17 0.46
CA PRO A 259 -4.92 -5.46 0.65
C PRO A 259 -4.08 -6.62 0.09
N TYR A 260 -3.18 -6.35 -0.85
CA TYR A 260 -2.26 -7.32 -1.45
C TYR A 260 -0.82 -6.81 -1.36
N SER A 261 -0.14 -6.64 -2.50
CA SER A 261 1.26 -6.26 -2.58
C SER A 261 1.46 -4.75 -2.54
N ALA A 262 2.63 -4.30 -2.10
CA ALA A 262 2.98 -2.88 -2.14
C ALA A 262 3.47 -2.45 -3.53
N PHE A 263 4.57 -3.03 -3.98
CA PHE A 263 5.16 -2.81 -5.30
C PHE A 263 4.99 -4.04 -6.19
N GLU A 264 4.58 -3.82 -7.43
CA GLU A 264 4.38 -4.88 -8.44
C GLU A 264 5.22 -4.58 -9.69
N PHE A 265 5.90 -5.60 -10.22
CA PHE A 265 6.62 -5.56 -11.49
C PHE A 265 6.13 -6.70 -12.38
N VAL A 266 5.42 -6.36 -13.45
CA VAL A 266 4.64 -7.35 -14.21
C VAL A 266 4.76 -7.09 -15.71
N SER A 267 4.61 -8.15 -16.52
CA SER A 267 4.34 -8.03 -17.94
C SER A 267 2.91 -8.50 -18.16
N GLY A 268 1.94 -7.61 -17.92
CA GLY A 268 0.53 -7.98 -17.71
C GLY A 268 -0.16 -8.67 -18.90
N GLY A 269 0.40 -8.51 -20.11
CA GLY A 269 -0.05 -9.23 -21.31
C GLY A 269 0.46 -10.67 -21.41
N GLY A 270 1.30 -11.13 -20.48
CA GLY A 270 1.90 -12.47 -20.52
C GLY A 270 2.99 -12.65 -21.58
N HIS A 271 3.48 -11.56 -22.17
CA HIS A 271 4.50 -11.58 -23.22
C HIS A 271 5.92 -11.74 -22.68
N GLY A 272 6.13 -11.50 -21.38
CA GLY A 272 7.44 -11.61 -20.75
C GLY A 272 8.39 -10.49 -21.13
N TYR A 273 7.88 -9.29 -21.43
CA TYR A 273 8.74 -8.15 -21.65
C TYR A 273 9.46 -7.77 -20.34
N ALA A 274 10.59 -7.09 -20.50
CA ALA A 274 11.45 -6.76 -19.38
C ALA A 274 11.05 -5.45 -18.72
N THR A 275 11.02 -5.45 -17.39
CA THR A 275 10.99 -4.24 -16.56
C THR A 275 12.42 -3.89 -16.16
N LYS A 276 12.99 -2.85 -16.78
CA LYS A 276 14.36 -2.39 -16.54
C LYS A 276 14.36 -0.97 -15.99
N ASN A 277 15.52 -0.53 -15.50
CA ASN A 277 15.78 0.87 -15.14
C ASN A 277 14.84 1.43 -14.05
N VAL A 278 14.39 0.55 -13.14
CA VAL A 278 13.54 0.96 -12.01
C VAL A 278 14.35 1.13 -10.73
N THR A 279 14.18 2.27 -10.07
CA THR A 279 14.71 2.51 -8.73
C THR A 279 13.58 2.88 -7.78
N VAL A 280 13.57 2.24 -6.60
CA VAL A 280 12.73 2.60 -5.46
C VAL A 280 13.66 3.09 -4.34
N ASP A 281 13.49 4.33 -3.89
CA ASP A 281 14.32 4.92 -2.83
C ASP A 281 13.49 5.69 -1.81
N GLY A 282 13.59 5.29 -0.54
CA GLY A 282 12.92 5.99 0.57
C GLY A 282 11.43 5.74 0.61
N ALA A 283 11.01 4.49 0.80
CA ALA A 283 9.60 4.13 0.90
C ALA A 283 9.23 3.68 2.32
N THR A 284 8.00 3.98 2.75
CA THR A 284 7.43 3.46 3.99
C THR A 284 6.23 2.57 3.66
N VAL A 285 6.31 1.28 4.01
CA VAL A 285 5.27 0.29 3.77
C VAL A 285 4.71 -0.20 5.12
N ARG A 286 3.41 -0.06 5.34
CA ARG A 286 2.74 -0.51 6.56
C ARG A 286 1.58 -1.43 6.24
N ASN A 287 1.50 -2.56 6.96
CA ASN A 287 0.37 -3.49 6.95
C ASN A 287 0.00 -4.00 5.53
N THR A 288 1.00 -4.33 4.72
CA THR A 288 0.75 -4.92 3.39
C THR A 288 0.19 -6.33 3.56
N GLY A 289 -0.89 -6.64 2.84
CA GLY A 289 -1.61 -7.91 2.99
C GLY A 289 -0.80 -9.13 2.55
N THR A 290 -0.04 -9.03 1.46
CA THR A 290 0.80 -10.12 0.94
C THR A 290 2.28 -9.79 1.03
N VAL A 291 2.85 -9.17 -0.01
CA VAL A 291 4.30 -8.97 -0.16
C VAL A 291 4.68 -7.51 -0.39
N VAL A 292 5.87 -7.12 0.07
CA VAL A 292 6.38 -5.78 -0.22
C VAL A 292 6.70 -5.65 -1.71
N VAL A 293 7.32 -6.68 -2.29
CA VAL A 293 7.62 -6.72 -3.72
C VAL A 293 7.01 -7.97 -4.35
N GLN A 294 6.20 -7.79 -5.37
CA GLN A 294 5.67 -8.82 -6.25
C GLN A 294 6.33 -8.67 -7.63
N ALA A 295 7.30 -9.52 -7.93
CA ALA A 295 8.09 -9.47 -9.15
C ALA A 295 7.77 -10.67 -10.06
N GLU A 296 7.30 -10.35 -11.26
CA GLU A 296 6.62 -11.29 -12.16
C GLU A 296 7.00 -11.09 -13.64
N SER A 297 7.56 -9.94 -13.99
CA SER A 297 8.29 -9.77 -15.25
C SER A 297 9.75 -10.22 -15.10
N GLN A 298 10.43 -10.49 -16.21
CA GLN A 298 11.91 -10.47 -16.21
C GLN A 298 12.44 -9.04 -16.06
N GLY A 299 13.72 -8.88 -15.72
CA GLY A 299 14.40 -7.58 -15.67
C GLY A 299 15.08 -7.30 -14.34
N ALA A 300 15.05 -6.04 -13.88
CA ALA A 300 15.70 -5.65 -12.64
C ALA A 300 15.13 -4.37 -12.03
N ALA A 301 15.18 -4.31 -10.70
CA ALA A 301 14.91 -3.10 -9.93
C ALA A 301 15.89 -2.96 -8.75
N LYS A 302 16.22 -1.72 -8.40
CA LYS A 302 17.03 -1.38 -7.22
C LYS A 302 16.15 -0.80 -6.12
N PHE A 303 16.28 -1.30 -4.90
CA PHE A 303 15.56 -0.83 -3.73
C PHE A 303 16.53 -0.28 -2.68
N SER A 304 16.30 0.93 -2.20
CA SER A 304 17.10 1.56 -1.12
C SER A 304 16.17 2.23 -0.11
N ASN A 305 16.55 2.25 1.16
CA ASN A 305 15.83 2.97 2.23
C ASN A 305 14.32 2.63 2.32
N VAL A 306 13.93 1.39 2.02
CA VAL A 306 12.54 0.93 2.12
C VAL A 306 12.30 0.29 3.49
N GLN A 307 11.43 0.90 4.27
CA GLN A 307 11.06 0.47 5.61
C GLN A 307 9.68 -0.17 5.58
N ALA A 308 9.60 -1.46 5.91
CA ALA A 308 8.34 -2.21 5.95
C ALA A 308 8.01 -2.69 7.37
N THR A 309 6.73 -2.61 7.75
CA THR A 309 6.22 -3.16 9.01
C THR A 309 4.86 -3.82 8.79
N GLY A 310 4.58 -4.93 9.47
CA GLY A 310 3.29 -5.61 9.34
C GLY A 310 3.08 -6.30 7.98
N VAL A 311 4.14 -6.87 7.40
CA VAL A 311 4.06 -7.60 6.12
C VAL A 311 3.33 -8.93 6.31
N GLY A 312 2.26 -9.17 5.55
CA GLY A 312 1.33 -10.26 5.80
C GLY A 312 1.80 -11.65 5.38
N ALA A 313 2.56 -11.77 4.28
CA ALA A 313 3.00 -13.06 3.73
C ALA A 313 4.53 -13.19 3.59
N ALA A 314 5.20 -12.31 2.83
CA ALA A 314 6.66 -12.34 2.65
C ALA A 314 7.20 -10.97 2.24
N GLY A 315 8.49 -10.71 2.38
CA GLY A 315 9.07 -9.50 1.80
C GLY A 315 8.94 -9.49 0.27
N ILE A 316 9.28 -10.62 -0.35
CA ILE A 316 9.44 -10.73 -1.80
C ILE A 316 8.69 -11.95 -2.32
N TYR A 317 7.87 -11.78 -3.36
CA TYR A 317 7.49 -12.81 -4.32
C TYR A 317 8.26 -12.53 -5.61
N ASN A 318 9.06 -13.48 -6.10
CA ASN A 318 9.86 -13.31 -7.30
C ASN A 318 9.74 -14.55 -8.18
N CYS A 319 8.72 -14.55 -9.02
CA CYS A 319 8.33 -15.69 -9.84
C CYS A 319 7.99 -15.21 -11.26
N PRO A 320 9.00 -14.89 -12.09
CA PRO A 320 8.76 -14.34 -13.41
C PRO A 320 8.00 -15.28 -14.35
N TYR A 321 7.09 -14.73 -15.14
CA TYR A 321 6.34 -15.43 -16.17
C TYR A 321 6.37 -14.66 -17.51
N PRO A 322 6.12 -15.34 -18.65
CA PRO A 322 6.01 -16.79 -18.81
C PRO A 322 7.36 -17.50 -18.60
N ALA A 323 7.31 -18.82 -18.38
CA ALA A 323 8.52 -19.62 -18.24
C ALA A 323 9.45 -19.44 -19.45
N GLY A 324 10.75 -19.26 -19.20
CA GLY A 324 11.75 -19.01 -20.24
C GLY A 324 11.91 -17.55 -20.67
N SER A 325 11.10 -16.61 -20.13
CA SER A 325 11.27 -15.18 -20.41
C SER A 325 12.56 -14.61 -19.83
N GLY A 326 12.96 -15.01 -18.63
CA GLY A 326 14.17 -14.54 -17.95
C GLY A 326 14.02 -14.57 -16.43
N THR A 327 14.91 -13.86 -15.73
CA THR A 327 14.84 -13.68 -14.27
C THR A 327 14.61 -12.22 -13.92
N PHE A 328 14.14 -11.97 -12.69
CA PHE A 328 14.06 -10.62 -12.13
C PHE A 328 15.11 -10.43 -11.04
N THR A 329 16.01 -9.48 -11.24
CA THR A 329 17.09 -9.18 -10.29
C THR A 329 16.67 -8.03 -9.37
N LEU A 330 16.51 -8.33 -8.09
CA LEU A 330 16.32 -7.33 -7.04
C LEU A 330 17.69 -6.96 -6.45
N THR A 331 18.08 -5.69 -6.61
CA THR A 331 19.31 -5.16 -6.04
C THR A 331 19.00 -4.40 -4.75
N ASP A 332 19.57 -4.87 -3.64
CA ASP A 332 19.58 -4.14 -2.37
C ASP A 332 20.61 -3.01 -2.44
N GLY A 333 20.14 -1.77 -2.44
CA GLY A 333 20.96 -0.56 -2.42
C GLY A 333 21.35 -0.06 -1.03
N GLY A 334 20.93 -0.76 0.03
CA GLY A 334 21.17 -0.40 1.42
C GLY A 334 20.01 0.35 2.08
N GLY A 335 19.95 0.28 3.41
CA GLY A 335 18.94 0.99 4.23
C GLY A 335 17.55 0.35 4.25
N ASN A 336 17.38 -0.83 3.66
CA ASN A 336 16.12 -1.57 3.65
C ASN A 336 15.91 -2.34 4.98
N ALA A 337 14.70 -2.34 5.53
CA ALA A 337 14.40 -3.10 6.76
C ALA A 337 12.94 -3.60 6.82
N GLY A 338 12.76 -4.80 7.40
CA GLY A 338 11.43 -5.37 7.70
C GLY A 338 10.79 -6.20 6.58
N TRP A 339 11.54 -6.54 5.52
CA TRP A 339 11.04 -7.29 4.36
C TRP A 339 12.11 -8.14 3.66
N SER A 340 13.06 -8.72 4.41
CA SER A 340 14.14 -9.54 3.83
C SER A 340 13.76 -10.98 3.50
N SER A 341 12.52 -11.40 3.78
CA SER A 341 12.05 -12.77 3.49
C SER A 341 11.57 -12.90 2.05
N THR A 342 11.73 -14.11 1.50
CA THR A 342 11.26 -14.45 0.14
C THR A 342 10.25 -15.59 0.22
N TRP A 343 9.18 -15.48 -0.54
CA TRP A 343 8.21 -16.54 -0.73
C TRP A 343 8.84 -17.71 -1.49
N GLY A 344 8.84 -18.89 -0.87
CA GLY A 344 9.60 -20.05 -1.37
C GLY A 344 8.91 -20.89 -2.44
N ASP A 345 7.60 -20.67 -2.70
CA ASP A 345 6.81 -21.52 -3.59
C ASP A 345 6.15 -20.73 -4.72
N CYS A 346 6.82 -20.64 -5.87
CA CYS A 346 6.26 -19.98 -7.05
C CYS A 346 5.05 -20.68 -7.68
N SER A 347 4.71 -21.90 -7.26
CA SER A 347 3.48 -22.58 -7.70
C SER A 347 2.24 -22.12 -6.92
N ALA A 348 2.42 -21.39 -5.82
CA ALA A 348 1.36 -20.89 -4.96
C ALA A 348 1.41 -19.37 -4.83
N TRP A 349 0.22 -18.76 -4.66
CA TRP A 349 0.07 -17.34 -4.45
C TRP A 349 0.11 -16.96 -2.96
N PRO A 350 0.94 -15.97 -2.56
CA PRO A 350 0.82 -15.37 -1.23
C PRO A 350 -0.60 -14.85 -1.00
N GLN A 351 -1.27 -15.28 0.07
CA GLN A 351 -2.64 -14.85 0.38
C GLN A 351 -2.65 -13.78 1.48
N PRO A 352 -3.55 -12.78 1.41
CA PRO A 352 -3.74 -11.81 2.47
C PRO A 352 -4.09 -12.49 3.80
N GLY A 353 -3.55 -11.98 4.91
CA GLY A 353 -3.92 -12.46 6.25
C GLY A 353 -3.37 -13.84 6.63
N GLN A 354 -2.46 -14.44 5.84
CA GLN A 354 -1.80 -15.70 6.18
C GLN A 354 -0.82 -15.63 7.36
N GLY A 355 -0.59 -14.45 7.95
CA GLY A 355 0.11 -14.34 9.22
C GLY A 355 1.53 -14.90 9.19
N ASN A 356 2.45 -14.08 8.68
CA ASN A 356 3.89 -14.10 8.90
C ASN A 356 4.71 -15.05 7.98
N PRO A 357 5.66 -14.51 7.17
CA PRO A 357 6.77 -15.29 6.62
C PRO A 357 7.59 -15.91 7.75
N ASP A 358 8.39 -16.93 7.44
CA ASP A 358 9.30 -17.59 8.39
C ASP A 358 9.95 -16.55 9.34
N PRO A 359 9.74 -16.69 10.68
CA PRO A 359 10.12 -15.63 11.61
C PRO A 359 11.61 -15.37 11.60
N ASP A 360 11.94 -14.08 11.68
CA ASP A 360 13.20 -13.61 12.23
C ASP A 360 13.55 -14.45 13.48
N PRO A 361 14.67 -15.19 13.47
CA PRO A 361 15.06 -16.08 14.57
C PRO A 361 15.23 -15.32 15.91
N THR A 362 15.38 -13.99 15.86
CA THR A 362 15.57 -13.13 17.03
C THR A 362 14.28 -12.46 17.52
N ARG A 363 13.13 -12.68 16.87
CA ARG A 363 11.86 -12.10 17.29
C ARG A 363 11.29 -12.81 18.52
N ASN A 364 11.05 -12.05 19.59
CA ASN A 364 10.26 -12.53 20.74
C ASN A 364 8.77 -12.66 20.35
N LEU A 365 8.28 -13.89 20.25
CA LEU A 365 6.92 -14.24 19.86
C LEU A 365 5.86 -13.90 20.93
N ALA A 366 6.28 -13.77 22.19
CA ALA A 366 5.40 -13.52 23.33
C ALA A 366 5.18 -12.02 23.62
N LYS A 367 6.05 -11.13 23.10
CA LYS A 367 5.99 -9.70 23.40
C LYS A 367 4.63 -9.09 23.01
N GLY A 368 3.97 -8.45 23.97
CA GLY A 368 2.67 -7.79 23.83
C GLY A 368 1.48 -8.73 23.70
N ARG A 369 1.66 -10.04 23.86
CA ARG A 369 0.58 -11.03 23.71
C ARG A 369 -0.31 -11.11 24.97
N PRO A 370 -1.60 -11.47 24.82
CA PRO A 370 -2.46 -11.72 25.98
C PRO A 370 -1.90 -12.84 26.86
N ALA A 371 -1.76 -12.57 28.16
CA ALA A 371 -1.30 -13.51 29.16
C ALA A 371 -2.30 -13.66 30.31
N THR A 372 -2.41 -14.87 30.83
CA THR A 372 -3.26 -15.24 31.98
C THR A 372 -2.44 -16.02 33.01
N ALA A 373 -2.95 -16.08 34.24
CA ALA A 373 -2.31 -16.86 35.30
C ALA A 373 -3.34 -17.44 36.27
N THR A 374 -2.96 -18.44 37.06
CA THR A 374 -3.77 -18.99 38.16
C THR A 374 -4.03 -17.98 39.27
N GLY A 375 -3.20 -16.93 39.38
CA GLY A 375 -3.37 -15.83 40.31
C GLY A 375 -2.32 -14.74 40.09
N SER A 376 -2.53 -13.59 40.72
CA SER A 376 -1.55 -12.51 40.78
C SER A 376 -1.65 -11.73 42.09
N GLN A 377 -0.57 -11.04 42.48
CA GLN A 377 -0.58 -10.10 43.60
C GLN A 377 -0.68 -8.65 43.13
N ASP A 378 -1.59 -7.89 43.72
CA ASP A 378 -1.73 -6.44 43.54
C ASP A 378 -1.61 -6.00 42.06
N VAL A 379 -0.63 -5.15 41.73
CA VAL A 379 -0.38 -4.61 40.39
C VAL A 379 0.46 -5.54 39.49
N TYR A 380 0.99 -6.64 40.03
CA TYR A 380 1.90 -7.58 39.34
C TYR A 380 1.15 -8.59 38.48
N THR A 381 0.38 -8.07 37.53
CA THR A 381 -0.51 -8.82 36.64
C THR A 381 0.25 -9.65 35.60
N PRO A 382 -0.33 -10.74 35.05
CA PRO A 382 0.35 -11.64 34.11
C PRO A 382 0.85 -10.96 32.83
N GLY A 383 0.21 -9.87 32.38
CA GLY A 383 0.66 -9.10 31.22
C GLY A 383 2.02 -8.43 31.39
N LYS A 384 2.49 -8.26 32.64
CA LYS A 384 3.81 -7.71 32.96
C LYS A 384 4.97 -8.61 32.58
N ALA A 385 4.72 -9.90 32.34
CA ALA A 385 5.76 -10.83 31.90
C ALA A 385 5.97 -10.84 30.39
N VAL A 386 5.29 -9.97 29.64
CA VAL A 386 5.37 -9.89 28.16
C VAL A 386 5.34 -8.45 27.65
N ASP A 387 5.48 -7.44 28.51
CA ASP A 387 5.35 -6.04 28.10
C ASP A 387 6.65 -5.47 27.48
N GLY A 388 7.75 -6.21 27.56
CA GLY A 388 9.06 -5.85 27.05
C GLY A 388 9.85 -4.97 28.03
N ASP A 389 9.39 -4.82 29.27
CA ASP A 389 10.06 -4.05 30.32
C ASP A 389 10.52 -4.97 31.46
N ALA A 390 11.81 -5.31 31.43
CA ALA A 390 12.44 -6.18 32.42
C ALA A 390 12.43 -5.62 33.86
N SER A 391 12.03 -4.36 34.09
CA SER A 391 11.91 -3.78 35.43
C SER A 391 10.56 -4.05 36.10
N THR A 392 9.53 -4.41 35.31
CA THR A 392 8.22 -4.82 35.83
C THR A 392 8.13 -6.34 35.91
N TYR A 393 7.12 -6.89 36.58
CA TYR A 393 6.98 -8.34 36.70
C TYR A 393 5.57 -8.79 37.03
N TRP A 394 5.27 -10.03 36.64
CA TRP A 394 4.17 -10.81 37.20
C TRP A 394 4.64 -11.51 38.49
N GLU A 395 3.76 -11.55 39.49
CA GLU A 395 3.93 -12.33 40.73
C GLU A 395 2.64 -13.08 41.02
N SER A 396 2.74 -14.40 41.20
CA SER A 396 1.60 -15.26 41.54
C SER A 396 1.11 -15.07 42.98
N THR A 397 -0.04 -15.66 43.32
CA THR A 397 -0.48 -15.75 44.73
C THR A 397 0.59 -16.41 45.62
N ASN A 398 0.85 -15.84 46.80
CA ASN A 398 1.92 -16.29 47.70
C ASN A 398 1.53 -17.59 48.42
N ASN A 399 2.53 -18.44 48.68
CA ASN A 399 2.41 -19.72 49.39
C ASN A 399 1.38 -20.68 48.77
N ALA A 400 1.16 -20.57 47.45
CA ALA A 400 0.09 -21.28 46.75
C ALA A 400 0.60 -22.10 45.56
N PHE A 401 1.85 -22.57 45.59
CA PHE A 401 2.36 -23.45 44.53
C PHE A 401 1.54 -24.76 44.43
N PRO A 402 1.33 -25.32 43.23
CA PRO A 402 1.81 -24.83 41.93
C PRO A 402 1.04 -23.62 41.41
N GLN A 403 1.72 -22.75 40.67
CA GLN A 403 1.13 -21.59 39.99
C GLN A 403 1.45 -21.66 38.50
N ALA A 404 0.49 -21.31 37.66
CA ALA A 404 0.65 -21.32 36.21
C ALA A 404 0.53 -19.92 35.62
N TRP A 405 1.38 -19.65 34.63
CA TRP A 405 1.31 -18.48 33.75
C TRP A 405 1.22 -18.98 32.31
N THR A 406 0.34 -18.39 31.51
CA THR A 406 0.05 -18.81 30.14
C THR A 406 0.01 -17.61 29.20
N VAL A 407 0.58 -17.72 28.01
CA VAL A 407 0.47 -16.72 26.93
C VAL A 407 -0.09 -17.35 25.66
N ASP A 408 -1.01 -16.63 24.99
CA ASP A 408 -1.49 -16.96 23.65
C ASP A 408 -0.61 -16.28 22.59
N LEU A 409 0.17 -17.06 21.85
CA LEU A 409 1.03 -16.57 20.77
C LEU A 409 0.24 -16.15 19.53
N GLY A 410 -1.09 -16.30 19.54
CA GLY A 410 -2.03 -15.91 18.47
C GLY A 410 -2.23 -16.97 17.39
N SER A 411 -1.21 -17.80 17.14
CA SER A 411 -1.26 -18.95 16.23
C SER A 411 -0.25 -20.02 16.67
N SER A 412 -0.26 -21.20 16.05
CA SER A 412 0.70 -22.27 16.36
C SER A 412 2.10 -21.87 15.88
N GLN A 413 3.09 -21.94 16.77
CA GLN A 413 4.47 -21.50 16.56
C GLN A 413 5.49 -22.59 16.85
N ALA A 414 6.54 -22.65 16.03
CA ALA A 414 7.66 -23.56 16.14
C ALA A 414 8.70 -23.10 17.19
N VAL A 415 8.30 -22.93 18.44
CA VAL A 415 9.20 -22.41 19.50
C VAL A 415 10.37 -23.38 19.75
N ARG A 416 11.60 -22.85 19.84
CA ARG A 416 12.82 -23.63 20.14
C ARG A 416 13.50 -23.20 21.42
N ARG A 417 13.30 -21.96 21.85
CA ARG A 417 13.98 -21.40 23.01
C ARG A 417 13.06 -20.44 23.75
N LEU A 418 13.09 -20.52 25.07
CA LEU A 418 12.56 -19.49 25.95
C LEU A 418 13.70 -18.76 26.65
N VAL A 419 13.52 -17.46 26.89
CA VAL A 419 14.34 -16.69 27.82
C VAL A 419 13.43 -16.16 28.90
N LEU A 420 13.62 -16.68 30.11
CA LEU A 420 12.89 -16.28 31.30
C LEU A 420 13.73 -15.24 32.03
N LYS A 421 13.10 -14.19 32.54
CA LYS A 421 13.80 -13.12 33.26
C LYS A 421 13.14 -12.83 34.60
N LEU A 422 13.95 -12.35 35.53
CA LEU A 422 13.54 -11.58 36.70
C LEU A 422 14.10 -10.16 36.57
N PRO A 423 13.60 -9.18 37.35
CA PRO A 423 14.17 -7.85 37.30
C PRO A 423 15.68 -7.86 37.56
N PRO A 424 16.47 -7.11 36.77
CA PRO A 424 17.93 -7.21 36.78
C PRO A 424 18.59 -6.55 37.99
N ALA A 425 17.83 -5.78 38.78
CA ALA A 425 18.34 -5.10 39.96
C ALA A 425 18.90 -6.11 40.97
N THR A 426 20.06 -5.82 41.57
CA THR A 426 20.75 -6.72 42.52
C THR A 426 19.96 -7.03 43.79
N ALA A 427 18.94 -6.22 44.12
CA ALA A 427 17.97 -6.52 45.16
C ALA A 427 17.18 -7.82 44.88
N TRP A 428 17.05 -8.20 43.60
CA TRP A 428 16.54 -9.51 43.19
C TRP A 428 17.65 -10.56 43.32
N GLN A 429 17.83 -11.03 44.56
CA GLN A 429 18.81 -12.04 44.93
C GLN A 429 18.73 -13.29 44.05
N ALA A 430 19.88 -13.96 43.89
CA ALA A 430 19.98 -15.22 43.17
C ALA A 430 19.01 -16.26 43.74
N ARG A 431 18.24 -16.89 42.87
CA ARG A 431 17.20 -17.86 43.25
C ARG A 431 17.00 -18.92 42.17
N THR A 432 16.39 -20.02 42.54
CA THR A 432 15.99 -21.07 41.61
C THR A 432 14.47 -21.17 41.61
N GLN A 433 13.85 -21.09 40.43
CA GLN A 433 12.45 -21.45 40.24
C GLN A 433 12.35 -22.83 39.58
N THR A 434 11.58 -23.73 40.18
CA THR A 434 11.32 -25.08 39.64
C THR A 434 10.05 -25.02 38.81
N LEU A 435 10.16 -25.34 37.52
CA LEU A 435 9.02 -25.27 36.59
C LEU A 435 9.10 -26.33 35.49
N SER A 436 7.94 -26.65 34.91
CA SER A 436 7.81 -27.34 33.63
C SER A 436 7.26 -26.38 32.56
N VAL A 437 7.55 -26.70 31.29
CA VAL A 437 6.96 -26.01 30.13
C VAL A 437 5.90 -26.91 29.53
N GLN A 438 4.71 -26.37 29.32
CA GLN A 438 3.57 -27.03 28.69
C GLN A 438 3.14 -26.27 27.43
N GLY A 439 2.64 -27.00 26.45
CA GLY A 439 2.16 -26.47 25.17
C GLY A 439 0.75 -26.94 24.85
N SER A 440 -0.02 -26.11 24.16
CA SER A 440 -1.33 -26.45 23.63
C SER A 440 -1.56 -25.73 22.30
N THR A 441 -2.36 -26.32 21.40
CA THR A 441 -2.84 -25.68 20.17
C THR A 441 -4.23 -25.07 20.33
N ASP A 442 -5.02 -25.54 21.30
CA ASP A 442 -6.43 -25.16 21.50
C ASP A 442 -6.69 -24.34 22.78
N GLY A 443 -5.72 -24.30 23.69
CA GLY A 443 -5.81 -23.52 24.94
C GLY A 443 -6.45 -24.28 26.10
N SER A 444 -6.85 -25.53 25.89
CA SER A 444 -7.54 -26.40 26.86
C SER A 444 -6.78 -27.69 27.15
N ALA A 445 -6.31 -28.41 26.12
CA ALA A 445 -5.53 -29.63 26.25
C ALA A 445 -4.02 -29.31 26.23
N TYR A 446 -3.35 -29.46 27.37
CA TYR A 446 -1.92 -29.19 27.50
C TYR A 446 -1.10 -30.47 27.58
N SER A 447 0.03 -30.49 26.88
CA SER A 447 1.05 -31.53 27.00
C SER A 447 2.34 -30.94 27.57
N THR A 448 3.10 -31.75 28.30
CA THR A 448 4.42 -31.33 28.81
C THR A 448 5.43 -31.33 27.65
N VAL A 449 6.02 -30.17 27.39
CA VAL A 449 7.08 -29.96 26.39
C VAL A 449 8.46 -30.11 27.01
N VAL A 450 8.66 -29.56 28.22
CA VAL A 450 9.88 -29.70 29.01
C VAL A 450 9.49 -30.16 30.41
N ALA A 451 10.09 -31.25 30.87
CA ALA A 451 9.86 -31.79 32.21
C ALA A 451 10.25 -30.81 33.31
N SER A 452 9.68 -30.98 34.51
CA SER A 452 9.92 -30.09 35.64
C SER A 452 11.38 -30.11 36.06
N GLN A 453 12.03 -28.95 36.10
CA GLN A 453 13.39 -28.79 36.62
C GLN A 453 13.63 -27.39 37.20
N GLY A 454 14.71 -27.23 37.97
CA GLY A 454 15.11 -25.95 38.56
C GLY A 454 15.88 -25.08 37.56
N TYR A 455 15.46 -23.84 37.39
CA TYR A 455 16.16 -22.81 36.63
C TYR A 455 16.69 -21.73 37.55
N ARG A 456 18.00 -21.52 37.52
CA ARG A 456 18.69 -20.55 38.35
C ARG A 456 18.69 -19.18 37.68
N PHE A 457 18.27 -18.17 38.43
CA PHE A 457 18.36 -16.75 38.11
C PHE A 457 19.41 -16.13 39.02
N ASP A 458 20.35 -15.40 38.44
CA ASP A 458 21.42 -14.74 39.17
C ASP A 458 21.62 -13.32 38.65
N PRO A 459 21.54 -12.27 39.48
CA PRO A 459 21.78 -10.90 39.04
C PRO A 459 23.20 -10.72 38.47
N ALA A 460 24.18 -11.54 38.86
CA ALA A 460 25.52 -11.52 38.28
C ALA A 460 25.56 -11.92 36.79
N THR A 461 24.55 -12.65 36.32
CA THR A 461 24.38 -13.02 34.90
C THR A 461 23.11 -12.42 34.30
N GLY A 462 22.62 -11.30 34.86
CA GLY A 462 21.48 -10.55 34.33
C GLY A 462 20.11 -11.07 34.74
N ASN A 463 20.02 -11.97 35.73
CA ASN A 463 18.76 -12.55 36.21
C ASN A 463 17.93 -13.21 35.07
N THR A 464 18.63 -13.92 34.20
CA THR A 464 18.01 -14.64 33.06
C THR A 464 18.27 -16.14 33.14
N ALA A 465 17.30 -16.93 32.72
CA ALA A 465 17.44 -18.36 32.50
C ALA A 465 16.92 -18.76 31.11
N THR A 466 17.70 -19.56 30.40
CA THR A 466 17.33 -20.05 29.06
C THR A 466 16.75 -21.45 29.14
N VAL A 467 15.66 -21.70 28.43
CA VAL A 467 15.04 -23.02 28.29
C VAL A 467 15.08 -23.45 26.84
N THR A 468 15.77 -24.55 26.53
CA THR A 468 15.74 -25.17 25.20
C THR A 468 14.55 -26.11 25.08
N LEU A 469 13.79 -25.98 24.00
CA LEU A 469 12.62 -26.81 23.71
C LEU A 469 12.97 -27.83 22.62
N PRO A 470 12.35 -29.02 22.62
CA PRO A 470 12.54 -30.02 21.56
C PRO A 470 12.27 -29.44 20.17
N SER A 471 13.03 -29.87 19.16
CA SER A 471 12.90 -29.38 17.77
C SER A 471 11.54 -29.66 17.14
N GLY A 472 10.78 -30.64 17.64
CA GLY A 472 9.41 -30.92 17.21
C GLY A 472 8.32 -30.07 17.88
N THR A 473 8.69 -29.11 18.73
CA THR A 473 7.69 -28.32 19.47
C THR A 473 6.92 -27.41 18.52
N ASN A 474 5.60 -27.51 18.57
CA ASN A 474 4.67 -26.61 17.91
C ASN A 474 3.50 -26.32 18.86
N LEU A 475 3.30 -25.06 19.24
CA LEU A 475 2.29 -24.66 20.22
C LEU A 475 1.75 -23.26 19.93
N ARG A 476 0.48 -23.01 20.25
CA ARG A 476 -0.12 -21.67 20.26
C ARG A 476 -0.11 -21.08 21.67
N TYR A 477 -0.45 -21.90 22.65
CA TYR A 477 -0.48 -21.51 24.05
C TYR A 477 0.73 -22.09 24.75
N LEU A 478 1.57 -21.21 25.27
CA LEU A 478 2.74 -21.56 26.09
C LEU A 478 2.35 -21.39 27.55
N LYS A 479 2.53 -22.43 28.36
CA LYS A 479 2.25 -22.42 29.80
C LYS A 479 3.48 -22.81 30.60
N LEU A 480 3.85 -21.97 31.57
CA LEU A 480 4.84 -22.29 32.60
C LEU A 480 4.09 -22.73 33.85
N ASN A 481 4.38 -23.94 34.36
CA ASN A 481 3.84 -24.43 35.62
C ASN A 481 4.95 -24.49 36.66
N VAL A 482 4.91 -23.57 37.62
CA VAL A 482 5.96 -23.36 38.63
C VAL A 482 5.55 -24.02 39.95
N THR A 483 6.44 -24.83 40.52
CA THR A 483 6.19 -25.63 41.73
C THR A 483 7.01 -25.17 42.94
N ALA A 484 8.08 -24.41 42.74
CA ALA A 484 8.89 -23.87 43.83
C ALA A 484 9.69 -22.63 43.40
N ASN A 485 10.04 -21.79 44.37
CA ASN A 485 10.98 -20.68 44.23
C ASN A 485 11.79 -20.54 45.53
N THR A 486 13.12 -20.60 45.47
CA THR A 486 13.98 -20.58 46.67
C THR A 486 14.15 -19.20 47.30
N GLY A 487 13.80 -18.12 46.59
CA GLY A 487 14.03 -16.74 47.03
C GLY A 487 12.76 -15.96 47.40
N TRP A 488 11.57 -16.50 47.09
CA TRP A 488 10.28 -15.85 47.35
C TRP A 488 9.15 -16.88 47.38
N PRO A 489 8.07 -16.70 48.17
CA PRO A 489 6.97 -17.67 48.26
C PRO A 489 5.99 -17.65 47.06
N ALA A 490 6.38 -17.12 45.90
CA ALA A 490 5.55 -17.02 44.69
C ALA A 490 6.37 -17.23 43.40
N ALA A 491 5.69 -17.59 42.32
CA ALA A 491 6.27 -17.58 40.97
C ALA A 491 6.39 -16.13 40.49
N GLN A 492 7.51 -15.79 39.87
CA GLN A 492 7.79 -14.43 39.39
C GLN A 492 8.45 -14.46 38.02
N PHE A 493 8.02 -13.59 37.10
CA PHE A 493 8.69 -13.36 35.83
C PHE A 493 8.58 -11.88 35.42
N SER A 494 9.72 -11.25 35.09
CA SER A 494 9.71 -9.94 34.44
C SER A 494 9.51 -10.05 32.94
N GLU A 495 10.05 -11.10 32.32
CA GLU A 495 9.80 -11.43 30.93
C GLU A 495 9.77 -12.95 30.74
N VAL A 496 8.87 -13.40 29.88
CA VAL A 496 8.83 -14.74 29.31
C VAL A 496 8.90 -14.58 27.80
N GLU A 497 10.10 -14.68 27.26
CA GLU A 497 10.36 -14.50 25.83
C GLU A 497 10.38 -15.85 25.13
N ALA A 498 9.81 -15.93 23.92
CA ALA A 498 9.77 -17.15 23.12
C ALA A 498 10.37 -16.90 21.72
N TYR A 499 11.26 -17.79 21.26
CA TYR A 499 12.03 -17.63 20.04
C TYR A 499 12.04 -18.91 19.18
N LEU A 500 12.30 -18.73 17.88
CA LEU A 500 12.44 -19.83 16.92
C LEU A 500 13.82 -20.50 16.91
N SER A 501 14.84 -19.95 17.56
CA SER A 501 16.19 -20.53 17.65
C SER A 501 16.86 -20.21 18.96
#